data_AF-A0A4Z2CXC4-F1
#
_entry.id   AF-A0A4Z2CXC4-F1
#
_cell.length_a   1.000
_cell.length_b   1.000
_cell.length_c   1.000
_cell.angle_alpha   90.00
_cell.angle_beta   90.00
_cell.angle_gamma   90.00
#
_symmetry.space_group_name_H-M   'P 1'
#
loop_
_entity.id
_entity.type
_entity.pdbx_description
1 polymer ?
#
loop_
_entity_poly.entity_id
_entity_poly.type
_entity_poly.pdbx_seq_one_letter_code
_entity_poly.pdbx_strand_id
1 'polypeptide(L)'
;MNLAHWFDDDPLFKKAILFLWHEFQSVDYFSSDFVNLTTKQITKIFQSDQINISQERVVLEALLIWLCHDVKQRIEFFENNFLHLVRLPLVTRSELLEIIDNPKYTVANDALQFLFLAHSFLNHPSFLNELEKFSLSDIRSIQYLPNSLIDPKQYRARVGTLYRVYGLGGESDSSNSTLESYGSQSNEFMVYNEDLSVVTPCTPPYAASRVHHAVAASLNWIYVVGGESEEGELLNHCSRFSLTDLVWYSMSELDSPRSHHTLICIENYLYIFGGYCLNWSTNYSPASDSILTYDISTNKWSNSHHKLPFGLVDTCTLLLTHKGLVMFAGGLEEYGDEMRPSDCAFLYDPIEEDGENFKFLPKLPTPLISVALACDTVEDQVFLCGGRMSMYGSEINDISNKVFSFKFSTNCWTQVTVLDFPRYSAFSFVLYDKLYVIGGITVDEVIENTSSSLLASLINIDSDDSLANRQQTLTTDTVRNITSNLLEQFSFGDYIRPNILQAPFRPCHFTEGWQLRSSQSSSIMLASTSSDNFYTSSTQSRPKRLKLSLARYNNHLPVITRCYAVYCIAPYLNCIK
;
A
#
# COMPACT_ATOMS: atom_id res chain seq x y z
N MET A 1 5.82 23.51 17.36
CA MET A 1 6.02 24.30 16.12
C MET A 1 6.74 25.62 16.36
N ASN A 2 6.41 26.36 17.42
CA ASN A 2 7.06 27.64 17.77
C ASN A 2 8.55 27.51 18.07
N LEU A 3 8.98 26.48 18.82
CA LEU A 3 10.41 26.24 19.08
C LEU A 3 11.23 26.04 17.79
N ALA A 4 10.75 25.21 16.86
CA ALA A 4 11.46 24.98 15.59
C ALA A 4 11.56 26.23 14.72
N HIS A 5 10.52 27.07 14.72
CA HIS A 5 10.54 28.37 14.03
C HIS A 5 11.47 29.37 14.73
N TRP A 6 11.52 29.37 16.06
CA TRP A 6 12.39 30.27 16.83
C TRP A 6 13.89 29.94 16.66
N PHE A 7 14.23 28.69 16.32
CA PHE A 7 15.61 28.22 16.16
C PHE A 7 16.01 27.96 14.70
N ASP A 8 15.18 28.29 13.71
CA ASP A 8 15.41 28.03 12.26
C ASP A 8 15.85 26.58 11.93
N ASP A 9 15.32 25.60 12.68
CA ASP A 9 15.59 24.18 12.47
C ASP A 9 14.53 23.58 11.53
N ASP A 10 14.83 23.63 10.23
CA ASP A 10 13.99 23.10 9.14
C ASP A 10 13.63 21.61 9.31
N PRO A 11 14.56 20.69 9.68
CA PRO A 11 14.25 19.31 9.99
C PRO A 11 13.23 19.14 11.12
N LEU A 12 13.42 19.86 12.23
CA LEU A 12 12.50 19.80 13.38
C LEU A 12 11.13 20.37 13.03
N PHE A 13 11.10 21.45 12.24
CA PHE A 13 9.87 22.05 11.76
C PHE A 13 9.07 21.10 10.86
N LYS A 14 9.74 20.41 9.92
CA LYS A 14 9.12 19.37 9.08
C LYS A 14 8.54 18.23 9.91
N LYS A 15 9.29 17.71 10.89
CA LYS A 15 8.78 16.65 11.79
C LYS A 15 7.57 17.11 12.61
N ALA A 16 7.61 18.34 13.13
CA ALA A 16 6.50 18.89 13.90
C ALA A 16 5.22 19.08 13.06
N ILE A 17 5.37 19.49 11.80
CA ILE A 17 4.24 19.58 10.86
C ILE A 17 3.67 18.20 10.53
N LEU A 18 4.53 17.22 10.25
CA LEU A 18 4.09 15.85 9.97
C LEU A 18 3.31 15.25 11.15
N PHE A 19 3.80 15.47 12.37
CA PHE A 19 3.09 15.07 13.58
C PHE A 19 1.74 15.78 13.70
N LEU A 20 1.68 17.10 13.47
CA LEU A 20 0.43 17.85 13.51
C LEU A 20 -0.56 17.36 12.44
N TRP A 21 -0.11 17.05 11.23
CA TRP A 21 -0.97 16.52 10.19
C TRP A 21 -1.50 15.14 10.53
N HIS A 22 -0.70 14.29 11.16
CA HIS A 22 -1.09 12.94 11.58
C HIS A 22 -2.11 12.94 12.70
N GLU A 23 -1.87 13.76 13.73
CA GLU A 23 -2.72 13.87 14.91
C GLU A 23 -3.72 15.03 14.82
N PHE A 24 -3.98 15.58 13.62
CA PHE A 24 -4.72 16.84 13.48
C PHE A 24 -6.07 16.82 14.20
N GLN A 25 -6.83 15.73 14.05
CA GLN A 25 -8.14 15.56 14.68
C GLN A 25 -8.10 15.52 16.22
N SER A 26 -6.97 15.16 16.83
CA SER A 26 -6.78 15.10 18.30
C SER A 26 -6.18 16.38 18.89
N VAL A 27 -5.85 17.37 18.05
CA VAL A 27 -5.27 18.64 18.48
C VAL A 27 -6.29 19.46 19.27
N ASP A 28 -5.85 19.98 20.43
CA ASP A 28 -6.60 21.02 21.14
C ASP A 28 -6.42 22.38 20.45
N TYR A 29 -7.39 22.74 19.61
CA TYR A 29 -7.41 24.01 18.89
C TYR A 29 -7.58 25.23 19.80
N PHE A 30 -8.00 25.07 21.06
CA PHE A 30 -8.11 26.16 22.02
C PHE A 30 -6.78 26.44 22.75
N SER A 31 -5.77 25.60 22.54
CA SER A 31 -4.46 25.78 23.14
C SER A 31 -3.81 27.09 22.68
N SER A 32 -3.11 27.74 23.60
CA SER A 32 -2.38 28.98 23.28
C SER A 32 -1.34 28.78 22.17
N ASP A 33 -0.82 27.57 22.00
CA ASP A 33 0.15 27.25 20.95
C ASP A 33 -0.47 27.28 19.56
N PHE A 34 -1.69 26.75 19.40
CA PHE A 34 -2.40 26.73 18.13
C PHE A 34 -2.92 28.13 17.77
N VAL A 35 -3.52 28.81 18.73
CA VAL A 35 -4.19 30.08 18.48
C VAL A 35 -3.20 31.22 18.19
N ASN A 36 -1.97 31.12 18.69
CA ASN A 36 -0.88 32.05 18.39
C ASN A 36 -0.11 31.75 17.09
N LEU A 37 -0.54 30.75 16.30
CA LEU A 37 0.07 30.50 15.00
C LEU A 37 -0.05 31.73 14.08
N THR A 38 1.01 31.99 13.32
CA THR A 38 1.06 33.07 12.33
C THR A 38 0.28 32.69 11.07
N THR A 39 -0.11 33.70 10.27
CA THR A 39 -0.76 33.47 8.95
C THR A 39 0.06 32.53 8.06
N LYS A 40 1.40 32.69 8.03
CA LYS A 40 2.30 31.82 7.27
C LYS A 40 2.25 30.36 7.73
N GLN A 41 2.20 30.13 9.04
CA GLN A 41 2.10 28.77 9.60
C GLN A 41 0.73 28.15 9.29
N ILE A 42 -0.36 28.91 9.47
CA ILE A 42 -1.72 28.46 9.12
C ILE A 42 -1.80 28.09 7.65
N THR A 43 -1.31 28.95 6.75
CA THR A 43 -1.28 28.64 5.31
C THR A 43 -0.54 27.33 5.05
N LYS A 44 0.65 27.14 5.62
CA LYS A 44 1.46 25.94 5.41
C LYS A 44 0.82 24.67 5.96
N ILE A 45 0.10 24.76 7.08
CA ILE A 45 -0.61 23.63 7.68
C ILE A 45 -1.84 23.27 6.84
N PHE A 46 -2.70 24.25 6.55
CA PHE A 46 -4.05 24.05 6.00
C PHE A 46 -4.08 23.85 4.47
N GLN A 47 -3.07 24.32 3.75
CA GLN A 47 -2.94 24.04 2.31
C GLN A 47 -2.53 22.59 2.01
N SER A 48 -2.05 21.84 3.00
CA SER A 48 -1.56 20.48 2.77
C SER A 48 -2.69 19.48 2.58
N ASP A 49 -2.53 18.60 1.59
CA ASP A 49 -3.46 17.50 1.34
C ASP A 49 -3.25 16.34 2.32
N GLN A 50 -2.16 16.38 3.11
CA GLN A 50 -1.75 15.33 4.05
C GLN A 50 -2.40 15.45 5.44
N ILE A 51 -3.24 16.46 5.69
CA ILE A 51 -3.92 16.60 6.97
C ILE A 51 -4.87 15.42 7.17
N ASN A 52 -4.68 14.67 8.25
CA ASN A 52 -5.45 13.48 8.57
C ASN A 52 -6.75 13.84 9.31
N ILE A 53 -7.86 13.84 8.57
CA ILE A 53 -9.19 14.18 9.06
C ILE A 53 -10.23 13.26 8.44
N SER A 54 -11.30 13.01 9.18
CA SER A 54 -12.50 12.31 8.68
C SER A 54 -13.39 13.19 7.79
N GLN A 55 -13.48 14.47 8.12
CA GLN A 55 -14.41 15.43 7.53
C GLN A 55 -13.73 16.80 7.43
N GLU A 56 -13.96 17.51 6.33
CA GLU A 56 -13.41 18.86 6.13
C GLU A 56 -13.95 19.86 7.16
N ARG A 57 -15.09 19.55 7.80
CA ARG A 57 -15.64 20.28 8.95
C ARG A 57 -14.59 20.59 10.02
N VAL A 58 -13.74 19.63 10.34
CA VAL A 58 -12.72 19.77 11.40
C VAL A 58 -11.73 20.88 11.07
N VAL A 59 -11.34 20.99 9.80
CA VAL A 59 -10.44 22.05 9.32
C VAL A 59 -11.13 23.40 9.36
N LEU A 60 -12.40 23.46 8.95
CA LEU A 60 -13.18 24.70 9.04
C LEU A 60 -13.29 25.21 10.48
N GLU A 61 -13.64 24.33 11.42
CA GLU A 61 -13.75 24.67 12.84
C GLU A 61 -12.40 25.13 13.42
N ALA A 62 -11.30 24.42 13.11
CA ALA A 62 -9.96 24.81 13.54
C ALA A 62 -9.57 26.21 13.02
N LEU A 63 -9.87 26.50 11.75
CA LEU A 63 -9.62 27.82 11.15
C LEU A 63 -10.48 28.92 11.81
N LEU A 64 -11.74 28.62 12.13
CA LEU A 64 -12.65 29.55 12.81
C LEU A 64 -12.21 29.83 14.26
N ILE A 65 -11.72 28.83 14.99
CA ILE A 65 -11.17 29.02 16.35
C ILE A 65 -9.96 29.95 16.30
N TRP A 66 -9.07 29.75 15.32
CA TRP A 66 -7.94 30.64 15.10
C TRP A 66 -8.41 32.05 14.72
N LEU A 67 -9.40 32.21 13.84
CA LEU A 67 -9.95 33.52 13.48
C LEU A 67 -10.57 34.24 14.69
N CYS A 68 -11.36 33.55 15.50
CA CYS A 68 -12.13 34.13 16.62
C CYS A 68 -11.25 34.74 17.71
N HIS A 69 -9.99 34.30 17.84
CA HIS A 69 -9.07 34.86 18.83
C HIS A 69 -8.58 36.27 18.48
N ASP A 70 -8.42 36.60 17.21
CA ASP A 70 -8.02 37.94 16.77
C ASP A 70 -8.68 38.30 15.43
N VAL A 71 -10.00 38.47 15.48
CA VAL A 71 -10.82 38.77 14.30
C VAL A 71 -10.33 40.03 13.58
N LYS A 72 -9.93 41.06 14.33
CA LYS A 72 -9.56 42.37 13.77
C LYS A 72 -8.37 42.29 12.82
N GLN A 73 -7.36 41.48 13.13
CA GLN A 73 -6.17 41.34 12.28
C GLN A 73 -6.30 40.22 11.25
N ARG A 74 -7.18 39.23 11.50
CA ARG A 74 -7.22 37.99 10.72
C ARG A 74 -8.37 37.94 9.69
N ILE A 75 -9.38 38.81 9.80
CA ILE A 75 -10.55 38.80 8.91
C ILE A 75 -10.18 39.03 7.43
N GLU A 76 -9.32 40.01 7.15
CA GLU A 76 -8.87 40.30 5.78
C GLU A 76 -8.07 39.13 5.19
N PHE A 77 -7.24 38.47 5.99
CA PHE A 77 -6.53 37.27 5.58
C PHE A 77 -7.52 36.12 5.30
N PHE A 78 -8.50 35.93 6.17
CA PHE A 78 -9.51 34.88 6.06
C PHE A 78 -10.34 35.04 4.77
N GLU A 79 -10.92 36.22 4.54
CA GLU A 79 -11.75 36.51 3.36
C GLU A 79 -11.00 36.24 2.05
N ASN A 80 -9.70 36.57 2.01
CA ASN A 80 -8.87 36.38 0.82
C ASN A 80 -8.36 34.94 0.62
N ASN A 81 -8.28 34.11 1.67
CA ASN A 81 -7.57 32.83 1.61
C ASN A 81 -8.39 31.59 1.98
N PHE A 82 -9.56 31.71 2.62
CA PHE A 82 -10.28 30.55 3.17
C PHE A 82 -10.56 29.44 2.13
N LEU A 83 -10.85 29.80 0.87
CA LEU A 83 -11.05 28.87 -0.24
C LEU A 83 -9.81 28.05 -0.62
N HIS A 84 -8.62 28.55 -0.29
CA HIS A 84 -7.36 27.83 -0.49
C HIS A 84 -6.96 26.99 0.74
N LEU A 85 -7.60 27.23 1.89
CA LEU A 85 -7.29 26.58 3.16
C LEU A 85 -8.32 25.51 3.52
N VAL A 86 -9.56 25.66 3.09
CA VAL A 86 -10.70 24.78 3.40
C VAL A 86 -11.40 24.38 2.11
N ARG A 87 -11.65 23.08 1.96
CA ARG A 87 -12.39 22.50 0.84
C ARG A 87 -13.89 22.61 1.09
N LEU A 88 -14.39 23.84 1.09
CA LEU A 88 -15.75 24.19 1.51
C LEU A 88 -16.87 23.36 0.84
N PRO A 89 -16.78 22.92 -0.44
CA PRO A 89 -17.78 22.02 -1.03
C PRO A 89 -17.96 20.68 -0.30
N LEU A 90 -16.95 20.22 0.45
CA LEU A 90 -16.98 18.97 1.20
C LEU A 90 -17.55 19.10 2.62
N VAL A 91 -17.85 20.32 3.08
CA VAL A 91 -18.60 20.54 4.31
C VAL A 91 -20.07 20.44 3.97
N THR A 92 -20.85 19.63 4.69
CA THR A 92 -22.28 19.49 4.35
C THR A 92 -23.06 20.73 4.78
N ARG A 93 -24.22 20.97 4.14
CA ARG A 93 -25.09 22.11 4.49
C ARG A 93 -25.55 22.03 5.96
N SER A 94 -25.83 20.82 6.45
CA SER A 94 -26.25 20.60 7.84
C SER A 94 -25.14 20.95 8.82
N GLU A 95 -23.91 20.49 8.56
CA GLU A 95 -22.74 20.82 9.38
C GLU A 95 -22.46 22.33 9.42
N LEU A 96 -22.60 23.01 8.27
CA LEU A 96 -22.36 24.44 8.21
C LEU A 96 -23.40 25.23 9.03
N LEU A 97 -24.67 24.83 9.00
CA LEU A 97 -25.71 25.46 9.82
C LEU A 97 -25.44 25.25 11.33
N GLU A 98 -25.02 24.06 11.73
CA GLU A 98 -24.60 23.80 13.12
C GLU A 98 -23.42 24.68 13.56
N ILE A 99 -22.46 24.95 12.66
CA ILE A 99 -21.34 25.85 12.93
C ILE A 99 -21.84 27.29 13.09
N ILE A 100 -22.73 27.75 12.20
CA ILE A 100 -23.26 29.12 12.24
C ILE A 100 -24.06 29.38 13.53
N ASP A 101 -24.84 28.40 13.97
CA ASP A 101 -25.65 28.49 15.19
C ASP A 101 -24.83 28.33 16.48
N ASN A 102 -23.54 27.96 16.37
CA ASN A 102 -22.70 27.71 17.53
C ASN A 102 -22.25 29.02 18.20
N PRO A 103 -22.54 29.24 19.51
CA PRO A 103 -22.19 30.48 20.20
C PRO A 103 -20.69 30.77 20.20
N LYS A 104 -19.84 29.74 20.07
CA LYS A 104 -18.37 29.86 20.04
C LYS A 104 -17.84 30.75 18.92
N TYR A 105 -18.54 30.83 17.79
CA TYR A 105 -18.06 31.52 16.59
C TYR A 105 -18.74 32.87 16.34
N THR A 106 -19.68 33.26 17.21
CA THR A 106 -20.49 34.48 17.06
C THR A 106 -19.67 35.77 17.00
N VAL A 107 -18.44 35.76 17.53
CA VAL A 107 -17.50 36.88 17.46
C VAL A 107 -17.07 37.18 16.02
N ALA A 108 -17.13 36.18 15.12
CA ALA A 108 -16.78 36.29 13.70
C ALA A 108 -18.02 36.20 12.79
N ASN A 109 -19.13 36.85 13.17
CA ASN A 109 -20.41 36.80 12.46
C ASN A 109 -20.31 37.12 10.96
N ASP A 110 -19.50 38.12 10.58
CA ASP A 110 -19.32 38.51 9.18
C ASP A 110 -18.67 37.38 8.36
N ALA A 111 -17.68 36.69 8.93
CA ALA A 111 -17.06 35.51 8.32
C ALA A 111 -18.03 34.34 8.18
N LEU A 112 -18.91 34.12 9.16
CA LEU A 112 -19.94 33.07 9.11
C LEU A 112 -20.96 33.33 8.00
N GLN A 113 -21.42 34.58 7.84
CA GLN A 113 -22.31 34.97 6.75
C GLN A 113 -21.64 34.77 5.39
N PHE A 114 -20.37 35.15 5.30
CA PHE A 114 -19.57 34.98 4.08
C PHE A 114 -19.39 33.51 3.71
N LEU A 115 -19.08 32.63 4.67
CA LEU A 115 -19.00 31.18 4.46
C LEU A 115 -20.33 30.59 3.95
N PHE A 116 -21.45 31.03 4.53
CA PHE A 116 -22.78 30.55 4.10
C PHE A 116 -23.10 30.92 2.66
N LEU A 117 -22.78 32.16 2.26
CA LEU A 117 -22.96 32.63 0.89
C LEU A 117 -22.05 31.87 -0.08
N ALA A 118 -20.76 31.72 0.26
CA ALA A 118 -19.79 30.99 -0.56
C ALA A 118 -20.18 29.51 -0.73
N HIS A 119 -20.61 28.83 0.34
CA HIS A 119 -21.07 27.44 0.29
C HIS A 119 -22.30 27.26 -0.59
N SER A 120 -23.27 28.18 -0.47
CA SER A 120 -24.50 28.15 -1.27
C SER A 120 -24.20 28.37 -2.76
N PHE A 121 -23.21 29.20 -3.08
CA PHE A 121 -22.78 29.47 -4.44
C PHE A 121 -22.03 28.28 -5.07
N LEU A 122 -21.08 27.68 -4.35
CA LEU A 122 -20.25 26.57 -4.85
C LEU A 122 -21.03 25.27 -5.11
N ASN A 123 -22.17 25.08 -4.45
CA ASN A 123 -23.00 23.88 -4.54
C ASN A 123 -24.21 24.03 -5.48
N HIS A 124 -24.33 25.13 -6.22
CA HIS A 124 -25.44 25.32 -7.15
C HIS A 124 -25.25 24.54 -8.46
N PRO A 125 -26.20 23.70 -8.90
CA PRO A 125 -26.04 22.78 -10.04
C PRO A 125 -25.79 23.46 -11.41
N SER A 126 -26.10 24.75 -11.55
CA SER A 126 -25.80 25.54 -12.76
C SER A 126 -24.31 25.90 -12.91
N PHE A 127 -23.58 25.99 -11.79
CA PHE A 127 -22.22 26.54 -11.74
C PHE A 127 -21.20 25.63 -12.47
N LEU A 128 -21.37 24.31 -12.39
CA LEU A 128 -20.47 23.35 -13.03
C LEU A 128 -20.61 23.30 -14.57
N ASN A 129 -21.76 23.71 -15.11
CA ASN A 129 -22.07 23.63 -16.56
C ASN A 129 -21.78 24.92 -17.34
N GLU A 130 -21.50 26.04 -16.68
CA GLU A 130 -21.37 27.36 -17.31
C GLU A 130 -19.95 27.98 -17.24
N LEU A 131 -18.95 27.23 -16.79
CA LEU A 131 -17.56 27.70 -16.65
C LEU A 131 -16.93 28.18 -17.97
N GLU A 132 -17.42 27.70 -19.11
CA GLU A 132 -16.91 28.10 -20.43
C GLU A 132 -17.60 29.34 -21.03
N LYS A 133 -18.72 29.81 -20.44
CA LYS A 133 -19.61 30.81 -21.08
C LYS A 133 -19.59 32.20 -20.45
N PHE A 134 -18.94 32.39 -19.30
CA PHE A 134 -18.92 33.69 -18.64
C PHE A 134 -17.70 34.54 -19.03
N SER A 135 -17.98 35.73 -19.55
CA SER A 135 -17.03 36.83 -19.69
C SER A 135 -16.79 37.48 -18.32
N LEU A 136 -15.53 37.83 -18.01
CA LEU A 136 -15.06 38.54 -16.80
C LEU A 136 -15.83 39.82 -16.41
N SER A 137 -16.74 40.31 -17.27
CA SER A 137 -17.62 41.45 -17.00
C SER A 137 -18.79 41.12 -16.07
N ASP A 138 -19.32 39.89 -16.12
CA ASP A 138 -20.63 39.57 -15.52
C ASP A 138 -20.53 39.16 -14.05
N ILE A 139 -19.32 38.77 -13.62
CA ILE A 139 -18.96 38.40 -12.23
C ILE A 139 -18.83 39.65 -11.32
N ARG A 140 -18.80 40.86 -11.89
CA ARG A 140 -18.60 42.12 -11.14
C ARG A 140 -19.76 42.53 -10.23
N SER A 141 -20.92 41.87 -10.31
CA SER A 141 -22.04 42.09 -9.38
C SER A 141 -21.89 41.33 -8.07
N ILE A 142 -20.95 40.37 -7.98
CA ILE A 142 -20.57 39.66 -6.76
C ILE A 142 -19.19 40.19 -6.34
N GLN A 143 -19.17 41.41 -5.80
CA GLN A 143 -17.98 41.93 -5.12
C GLN A 143 -17.63 40.95 -3.98
N TYR A 144 -16.37 40.50 -3.90
CA TYR A 144 -15.77 39.66 -2.84
C TYR A 144 -15.74 38.14 -3.01
N LEU A 145 -15.68 37.59 -4.21
CA LEU A 145 -15.17 36.22 -4.39
C LEU A 145 -13.89 36.31 -5.22
N PRO A 146 -12.68 36.09 -4.63
CA PRO A 146 -11.43 36.28 -5.34
C PRO A 146 -11.36 35.41 -6.59
N ASN A 147 -10.81 35.98 -7.67
CA ASN A 147 -10.74 35.44 -9.04
C ASN A 147 -9.98 34.11 -9.19
N SER A 148 -9.61 33.43 -8.10
CA SER A 148 -8.95 32.12 -8.08
C SER A 148 -9.92 30.94 -8.05
N LEU A 149 -11.23 31.18 -8.18
CA LEU A 149 -12.30 30.17 -8.20
C LEU A 149 -12.19 29.27 -9.43
N ILE A 150 -11.37 28.24 -9.32
CA ILE A 150 -11.76 26.82 -9.21
C ILE A 150 -10.43 26.07 -9.14
N ASP A 151 -9.96 25.85 -7.91
CA ASP A 151 -8.93 24.82 -7.70
C ASP A 151 -9.66 23.46 -7.70
N PRO A 152 -9.36 22.53 -8.63
CA PRO A 152 -9.92 21.18 -8.63
C PRO A 152 -9.77 20.46 -7.29
N LYS A 153 -8.79 20.86 -6.47
CA LYS A 153 -8.59 20.34 -5.11
C LYS A 153 -9.76 20.59 -4.17
N GLN A 154 -10.59 21.62 -4.37
CA GLN A 154 -11.74 21.91 -3.49
C GLN A 154 -12.82 20.82 -3.49
N TYR A 155 -12.87 20.00 -4.54
CA TYR A 155 -13.87 18.93 -4.70
C TYR A 155 -13.31 17.53 -4.41
N ARG A 156 -12.06 17.44 -3.92
CA ARG A 156 -11.39 16.17 -3.58
C ARG A 156 -11.22 16.10 -2.07
N ALA A 157 -11.36 14.92 -1.45
CA ALA A 157 -11.13 14.73 0.00
C ALA A 157 -9.64 14.76 0.35
N ARG A 158 -9.28 15.15 1.59
CA ARG A 158 -7.87 15.15 2.02
C ARG A 158 -7.37 13.72 2.10
N VAL A 159 -6.12 13.53 1.72
CA VAL A 159 -5.49 12.21 1.67
C VAL A 159 -5.13 11.74 3.07
N GLY A 160 -4.79 12.68 3.96
CA GLY A 160 -4.27 12.37 5.28
C GLY A 160 -2.87 11.76 5.25
N THR A 161 -2.32 11.50 6.43
CA THR A 161 -1.10 10.69 6.61
C THR A 161 -1.40 9.28 7.07
N LEU A 162 -2.65 8.97 7.48
CA LEU A 162 -3.02 7.63 7.91
C LEU A 162 -3.26 6.74 6.69
N TYR A 163 -2.35 5.80 6.50
CA TYR A 163 -2.51 4.73 5.55
C TYR A 163 -2.77 3.42 6.29
N ARG A 164 -3.67 2.61 5.76
CA ARG A 164 -3.90 1.25 6.24
C ARG A 164 -3.55 0.24 5.17
N VAL A 165 -3.23 -0.96 5.63
CA VAL A 165 -3.08 -2.11 4.75
C VAL A 165 -4.44 -2.75 4.58
N TYR A 166 -4.79 -3.02 3.33
CA TYR A 166 -6.00 -3.73 2.95
C TYR A 166 -5.59 -5.06 2.34
N GLY A 167 -6.21 -6.16 2.78
CA GLY A 167 -5.99 -7.50 2.24
C GLY A 167 -7.24 -8.03 1.56
N LEU A 168 -7.09 -8.57 0.36
CA LEU A 168 -8.18 -9.05 -0.48
C LEU A 168 -7.90 -10.50 -0.92
N GLY A 169 -8.93 -11.33 -0.74
CA GLY A 169 -8.95 -12.70 -1.24
C GLY A 169 -7.89 -13.62 -0.65
N GLY A 170 -7.37 -14.51 -1.51
CA GLY A 170 -6.41 -15.55 -1.14
C GLY A 170 -7.08 -16.86 -0.73
N GLU A 171 -6.26 -17.87 -0.44
CA GLU A 171 -6.71 -19.21 -0.06
C GLU A 171 -6.48 -19.43 1.44
N SER A 172 -7.48 -20.02 2.11
CA SER A 172 -7.40 -20.34 3.54
C SER A 172 -7.08 -21.83 3.74
N ASP A 173 -6.13 -22.11 4.64
CA ASP A 173 -5.85 -23.47 5.09
C ASP A 173 -7.06 -24.01 5.85
N SER A 174 -7.78 -24.98 5.27
CA SER A 174 -8.85 -25.72 5.94
C SER A 174 -8.24 -26.74 6.91
N SER A 175 -7.68 -26.27 8.04
CA SER A 175 -6.96 -27.11 8.99
C SER A 175 -7.81 -28.16 9.75
N ASN A 176 -9.07 -28.42 9.34
CA ASN A 176 -10.02 -29.26 10.07
C ASN A 176 -10.67 -30.41 9.27
N SER A 177 -10.33 -30.65 8.01
CA SER A 177 -10.85 -31.83 7.30
C SER A 177 -9.82 -32.96 7.27
N THR A 178 -10.05 -33.97 8.09
CA THR A 178 -9.54 -35.31 7.84
C THR A 178 -9.89 -35.74 6.41
N LEU A 179 -8.89 -36.15 5.63
CA LEU A 179 -9.00 -36.67 4.25
C LEU A 179 -9.48 -35.65 3.20
N GLU A 180 -8.60 -35.32 2.26
CA GLU A 180 -8.93 -34.86 0.89
C GLU A 180 -9.89 -33.67 0.73
N SER A 181 -9.72 -32.58 1.48
CA SER A 181 -10.42 -31.32 1.13
C SER A 181 -9.44 -30.19 0.85
N TYR A 182 -9.55 -29.67 -0.38
CA TYR A 182 -8.83 -28.54 -0.95
C TYR A 182 -8.95 -27.29 -0.07
N GLY A 183 -7.96 -26.39 -0.10
CA GLY A 183 -8.09 -25.09 0.55
C GLY A 183 -9.26 -24.32 -0.06
N SER A 184 -10.12 -23.74 0.79
CA SER A 184 -11.21 -22.90 0.28
C SER A 184 -10.60 -21.55 -0.09
N GLN A 185 -10.78 -21.13 -1.35
CA GLN A 185 -10.51 -19.73 -1.70
C GLN A 185 -11.44 -18.84 -0.86
N SER A 186 -10.96 -17.64 -0.57
CA SER A 186 -11.68 -16.65 0.23
C SER A 186 -11.98 -15.41 -0.60
N ASN A 187 -13.09 -14.77 -0.25
CA ASN A 187 -13.52 -13.47 -0.75
C ASN A 187 -13.41 -12.36 0.30
N GLU A 188 -12.84 -12.64 1.46
CA GLU A 188 -12.84 -11.65 2.53
C GLU A 188 -12.02 -10.43 2.18
N PHE A 189 -12.48 -9.31 2.71
CA PHE A 189 -11.85 -8.02 2.60
C PHE A 189 -11.52 -7.51 3.99
N MET A 190 -10.22 -7.38 4.28
CA MET A 190 -9.71 -7.12 5.62
C MET A 190 -8.94 -5.80 5.66
N VAL A 191 -9.18 -5.02 6.73
CA VAL A 191 -8.46 -3.78 7.00
C VAL A 191 -7.59 -3.95 8.22
N TYR A 192 -6.30 -3.66 8.08
CA TYR A 192 -5.32 -3.75 9.15
C TYR A 192 -4.96 -2.35 9.66
N ASN A 193 -4.82 -2.24 10.99
CA ASN A 193 -4.30 -1.03 11.62
C ASN A 193 -2.83 -0.75 11.26
N GLU A 194 -2.33 0.45 11.57
CA GLU A 194 -0.93 0.85 11.31
C GLU A 194 0.11 -0.07 11.96
N ASP A 195 -0.24 -0.65 13.11
CA ASP A 195 0.58 -1.59 13.87
C ASP A 195 0.40 -3.04 13.43
N LEU A 196 -0.42 -3.28 12.41
CA LEU A 196 -0.74 -4.60 11.85
C LEU A 196 -1.42 -5.55 12.85
N SER A 197 -1.95 -5.05 13.98
CA SER A 197 -2.42 -5.90 15.09
C SER A 197 -3.95 -6.16 15.10
N VAL A 198 -4.76 -5.18 14.69
CA VAL A 198 -6.22 -5.29 14.68
C VAL A 198 -6.72 -5.38 13.25
N VAL A 199 -7.59 -6.38 13.02
CA VAL A 199 -8.22 -6.63 11.74
C VAL A 199 -9.69 -6.29 11.84
N THR A 200 -10.17 -5.39 10.99
CA THR A 200 -11.60 -5.12 10.84
C THR A 200 -12.09 -5.78 9.55
N PRO A 201 -13.02 -6.75 9.61
CA PRO A 201 -13.65 -7.28 8.42
C PRO A 201 -14.51 -6.20 7.77
N CYS A 202 -14.35 -6.03 6.46
CA CYS A 202 -15.19 -5.18 5.65
C CYS A 202 -16.13 -6.01 4.78
N THR A 203 -17.11 -5.36 4.16
CA THR A 203 -17.97 -6.00 3.17
C THR A 203 -17.10 -6.58 2.05
N PRO A 204 -17.18 -7.89 1.77
CA PRO A 204 -16.42 -8.49 0.69
C PRO A 204 -16.91 -7.98 -0.67
N PRO A 205 -16.11 -8.12 -1.75
CA PRO A 205 -16.58 -7.86 -3.09
C PRO A 205 -17.81 -8.73 -3.40
N TYR A 206 -18.73 -8.22 -4.23
CA TYR A 206 -19.90 -8.99 -4.66
C TYR A 206 -19.56 -10.24 -5.50
N ALA A 207 -18.32 -10.34 -5.97
CA ALA A 207 -17.89 -11.36 -6.92
C ALA A 207 -17.38 -12.62 -6.21
N ALA A 208 -17.32 -13.74 -6.93
CA ALA A 208 -16.85 -15.03 -6.41
C ALA A 208 -15.35 -15.01 -6.02
N SER A 209 -15.00 -15.99 -5.18
CA SER A 209 -13.66 -16.28 -4.66
C SER A 209 -12.63 -16.28 -5.77
N ARG A 210 -11.45 -15.70 -5.50
CA ARG A 210 -10.40 -15.60 -6.51
C ARG A 210 -8.99 -15.54 -5.97
N VAL A 211 -8.06 -16.06 -6.77
CA VAL A 211 -6.60 -15.93 -6.61
C VAL A 211 -5.98 -15.27 -7.85
N HIS A 212 -4.71 -14.88 -7.78
CA HIS A 212 -3.95 -14.28 -8.91
C HIS A 212 -4.62 -13.05 -9.56
N HIS A 213 -5.49 -12.38 -8.81
CA HIS A 213 -6.10 -11.10 -9.19
C HIS A 213 -5.10 -9.96 -8.92
N ALA A 214 -5.35 -8.79 -9.51
CA ALA A 214 -4.52 -7.63 -9.25
C ALA A 214 -5.31 -6.56 -8.47
N VAL A 215 -4.61 -5.88 -7.56
CA VAL A 215 -5.17 -4.82 -6.72
C VAL A 215 -4.35 -3.55 -6.88
N ALA A 216 -5.04 -2.42 -7.04
CA ALA A 216 -4.43 -1.09 -6.99
C ALA A 216 -5.29 -0.17 -6.13
N ALA A 217 -4.67 0.83 -5.53
CA ALA A 217 -5.36 1.83 -4.74
C ALA A 217 -5.15 3.22 -5.32
N SER A 218 -6.21 4.04 -5.30
CA SER A 218 -6.15 5.49 -5.45
C SER A 218 -6.53 6.14 -4.12
N LEU A 219 -6.64 7.47 -4.12
CA LEU A 219 -6.96 8.24 -2.90
C LEU A 219 -8.29 7.83 -2.27
N ASN A 220 -9.29 7.51 -3.09
CA ASN A 220 -10.67 7.26 -2.64
C ASN A 220 -11.17 5.86 -2.98
N TRP A 221 -10.39 5.08 -3.73
CA TRP A 221 -10.86 3.80 -4.27
C TRP A 221 -9.81 2.72 -4.15
N ILE A 222 -10.26 1.50 -3.89
CA ILE A 222 -9.46 0.28 -4.09
C ILE A 222 -10.05 -0.47 -5.28
N TYR A 223 -9.23 -0.87 -6.23
CA TYR A 223 -9.62 -1.55 -7.46
C TYR A 223 -9.16 -3.00 -7.41
N VAL A 224 -10.03 -3.91 -7.85
CA VAL A 224 -9.77 -5.34 -7.96
C VAL A 224 -10.13 -5.78 -9.37
N VAL A 225 -9.18 -6.39 -10.06
CA VAL A 225 -9.33 -6.74 -11.49
C VAL A 225 -8.88 -8.18 -11.75
N GLY A 226 -9.72 -8.90 -12.51
CA GLY A 226 -9.44 -10.23 -13.02
C GLY A 226 -9.21 -11.28 -11.94
N GLY A 227 -8.25 -12.17 -12.21
CA GLY A 227 -7.88 -13.31 -11.36
C GLY A 227 -8.38 -14.63 -11.91
N GLU A 228 -8.34 -15.64 -11.05
CA GLU A 228 -8.74 -17.01 -11.34
C GLU A 228 -9.73 -17.49 -10.26
N SER A 229 -10.78 -18.19 -10.67
CA SER A 229 -11.84 -18.72 -9.79
C SER A 229 -11.38 -19.99 -9.05
N GLU A 230 -12.25 -20.52 -8.18
CA GLU A 230 -12.06 -21.84 -7.53
C GLU A 230 -11.96 -22.99 -8.53
N GLU A 231 -12.63 -22.86 -9.66
CA GLU A 231 -12.66 -23.87 -10.73
C GLU A 231 -11.46 -23.74 -11.68
N GLY A 232 -10.58 -22.75 -11.46
CA GLY A 232 -9.43 -22.47 -12.31
C GLY A 232 -9.76 -21.65 -13.56
N GLU A 233 -10.94 -21.06 -13.64
CA GLU A 233 -11.36 -20.22 -14.75
C GLU A 233 -10.80 -18.81 -14.60
N LEU A 234 -10.22 -18.27 -15.68
CA LEU A 234 -9.79 -16.88 -15.71
C LEU A 234 -11.03 -15.96 -15.67
N LEU A 235 -10.91 -14.88 -14.91
CA LEU A 235 -11.98 -13.91 -14.70
C LEU A 235 -11.68 -12.60 -15.45
N ASN A 236 -12.72 -11.97 -15.99
CA ASN A 236 -12.67 -10.62 -16.57
C ASN A 236 -13.32 -9.56 -15.66
N HIS A 237 -13.89 -9.98 -14.53
CA HIS A 237 -14.63 -9.13 -13.61
C HIS A 237 -13.75 -8.05 -12.96
N CYS A 238 -14.28 -6.82 -12.90
CA CYS A 238 -13.63 -5.65 -12.32
C CYS A 238 -14.55 -5.01 -11.28
N SER A 239 -14.00 -4.66 -10.11
CA SER A 239 -14.75 -3.97 -9.05
C SER A 239 -13.90 -2.93 -8.34
N ARG A 240 -14.57 -1.92 -7.78
CA ARG A 240 -13.93 -0.88 -6.96
C ARG A 240 -14.65 -0.69 -5.64
N PHE A 241 -13.90 -0.48 -4.58
CA PHE A 241 -14.39 -0.18 -3.25
C PHE A 241 -14.22 1.31 -2.95
N SER A 242 -15.30 2.00 -2.57
CA SER A 242 -15.26 3.39 -2.12
C SER A 242 -14.73 3.44 -0.69
N LEU A 243 -13.60 4.12 -0.48
CA LEU A 243 -13.05 4.37 0.85
C LEU A 243 -13.89 5.40 1.64
N THR A 244 -14.69 6.20 0.94
CA THR A 244 -15.60 7.19 1.54
C THR A 244 -16.91 6.55 1.97
N ASP A 245 -17.54 5.79 1.07
CA ASP A 245 -18.88 5.23 1.31
C ASP A 245 -18.82 3.85 1.99
N LEU A 246 -17.66 3.21 1.94
CA LEU A 246 -17.41 1.83 2.39
C LEU A 246 -18.30 0.81 1.66
N VAL A 247 -18.48 1.02 0.35
CA VAL A 247 -19.34 0.20 -0.53
C VAL A 247 -18.58 -0.20 -1.80
N TRP A 248 -18.86 -1.40 -2.30
CA TRP A 248 -18.36 -1.91 -3.56
C TRP A 248 -19.23 -1.47 -4.74
N TYR A 249 -18.59 -1.14 -5.84
CA TYR A 249 -19.20 -0.79 -7.12
C TYR A 249 -18.61 -1.64 -8.24
N SER A 250 -19.44 -2.00 -9.20
CA SER A 250 -19.00 -2.64 -10.44
C SER A 250 -18.29 -1.63 -11.34
N MET A 251 -17.30 -2.10 -12.09
CA MET A 251 -16.60 -1.36 -13.14
C MET A 251 -16.86 -2.03 -14.49
N SER A 252 -16.47 -1.36 -15.59
CA SER A 252 -16.37 -2.05 -16.88
C SER A 252 -15.46 -3.27 -16.75
N GLU A 253 -15.94 -4.41 -17.25
CA GLU A 253 -15.18 -5.66 -17.29
C GLU A 253 -14.08 -5.60 -18.37
N LEU A 254 -13.12 -6.52 -18.27
CA LEU A 254 -12.14 -6.74 -19.33
C LEU A 254 -12.79 -7.46 -20.53
N ASP A 255 -12.34 -7.13 -21.74
CA ASP A 255 -12.79 -7.81 -22.96
C ASP A 255 -12.35 -9.30 -22.99
N SER A 256 -11.23 -9.61 -22.35
CA SER A 256 -10.68 -10.96 -22.26
C SER A 256 -10.26 -11.25 -20.82
N PRO A 257 -10.67 -12.41 -20.26
CA PRO A 257 -10.26 -12.82 -18.92
C PRO A 257 -8.75 -12.86 -18.72
N ARG A 258 -8.29 -12.49 -17.52
CA ARG A 258 -6.85 -12.33 -17.24
C ARG A 258 -6.48 -12.66 -15.79
N SER A 259 -5.36 -13.37 -15.59
CA SER A 259 -4.78 -13.68 -14.27
C SER A 259 -3.26 -13.49 -14.27
N HIS A 260 -2.62 -13.52 -13.08
CA HIS A 260 -1.17 -13.33 -12.89
C HIS A 260 -0.59 -12.03 -13.50
N HIS A 261 -1.46 -11.03 -13.67
CA HIS A 261 -1.12 -9.71 -14.17
C HIS A 261 -0.87 -8.76 -13.00
N THR A 262 -0.31 -7.59 -13.30
CA THR A 262 -0.17 -6.53 -12.31
C THR A 262 -1.04 -5.34 -12.66
N LEU A 263 -1.43 -4.57 -11.63
CA LEU A 263 -2.28 -3.40 -11.75
C LEU A 263 -1.63 -2.24 -11.01
N ILE A 264 -1.46 -1.10 -11.69
CA ILE A 264 -0.93 0.13 -11.09
C ILE A 264 -1.92 1.27 -11.35
N CYS A 265 -2.18 2.06 -10.32
CA CYS A 265 -2.96 3.30 -10.45
C CYS A 265 -2.00 4.48 -10.59
N ILE A 266 -2.07 5.20 -11.71
CA ILE A 266 -1.32 6.44 -11.95
C ILE A 266 -2.34 7.54 -12.20
N GLU A 267 -2.41 8.49 -11.27
CA GLU A 267 -3.37 9.60 -11.32
C GLU A 267 -4.83 9.13 -11.51
N ASN A 268 -5.40 9.35 -12.70
CA ASN A 268 -6.78 9.02 -13.04
C ASN A 268 -6.91 7.79 -13.95
N TYR A 269 -5.82 7.05 -14.15
CA TYR A 269 -5.76 5.87 -14.99
C TYR A 269 -5.28 4.65 -14.22
N LEU A 270 -5.86 3.49 -14.54
CA LEU A 270 -5.30 2.20 -14.13
C LEU A 270 -4.57 1.58 -15.31
N TYR A 271 -3.42 0.99 -15.04
CA TYR A 271 -2.62 0.27 -16.02
C TYR A 271 -2.53 -1.18 -15.62
N ILE A 272 -2.93 -2.07 -16.53
CA ILE A 272 -2.70 -3.51 -16.43
C ILE A 272 -1.48 -3.84 -17.28
N PHE A 273 -0.57 -4.63 -16.70
CA PHE A 273 0.61 -5.13 -17.39
C PHE A 273 0.66 -6.65 -17.33
N GLY A 274 0.83 -7.28 -18.50
CA GLY A 274 1.14 -8.70 -18.63
C GLY A 274 0.08 -9.64 -18.05
N GLY A 275 0.49 -10.84 -17.67
CA GLY A 275 -0.34 -11.94 -17.20
C GLY A 275 -0.81 -12.87 -18.30
N TYR A 276 -1.53 -13.92 -17.90
CA TYR A 276 -2.17 -14.85 -18.82
C TYR A 276 -3.48 -14.24 -19.32
N CYS A 277 -3.62 -14.08 -20.63
CA CYS A 277 -4.83 -13.53 -21.24
C CYS A 277 -5.51 -14.60 -22.08
N LEU A 278 -6.78 -14.90 -21.79
CA LEU A 278 -7.52 -15.92 -22.51
C LEU A 278 -7.77 -15.48 -23.97
N ASN A 279 -7.38 -16.33 -24.91
CA ASN A 279 -7.71 -16.17 -26.32
C ASN A 279 -8.93 -17.02 -26.67
N TRP A 280 -10.09 -16.37 -26.84
CA TRP A 280 -11.36 -17.04 -27.18
C TRP A 280 -11.33 -17.88 -28.45
N SER A 281 -10.40 -17.63 -29.37
CA SER A 281 -10.31 -18.40 -30.62
C SER A 281 -9.62 -19.76 -30.43
N THR A 282 -8.70 -19.84 -29.47
CA THR A 282 -7.86 -21.04 -29.25
C THR A 282 -8.14 -21.71 -27.91
N ASN A 283 -8.89 -21.06 -27.01
CA ASN A 283 -9.03 -21.43 -25.60
C ASN A 283 -7.70 -21.61 -24.86
N TYR A 284 -6.62 -21.04 -25.41
CA TYR A 284 -5.31 -21.00 -24.79
C TYR A 284 -5.09 -19.62 -24.15
N SER A 285 -4.35 -19.59 -23.04
CA SER A 285 -4.04 -18.35 -22.31
C SER A 285 -2.54 -18.07 -22.36
N PRO A 286 -2.01 -17.49 -23.45
CA PRO A 286 -0.59 -17.18 -23.56
C PRO A 286 -0.17 -16.07 -22.59
N ALA A 287 1.14 -15.99 -22.33
CA ALA A 287 1.74 -14.83 -21.68
C ALA A 287 1.53 -13.59 -22.55
N SER A 288 1.06 -12.51 -21.95
CA SER A 288 0.70 -11.29 -22.67
C SER A 288 1.79 -10.22 -22.54
N ASP A 289 2.11 -9.54 -23.64
CA ASP A 289 2.91 -8.31 -23.67
C ASP A 289 2.01 -7.05 -23.66
N SER A 290 0.69 -7.23 -23.61
CA SER A 290 -0.25 -6.12 -23.79
C SER A 290 -0.39 -5.28 -22.53
N ILE A 291 -0.61 -3.98 -22.74
CA ILE A 291 -0.87 -3.00 -21.69
C ILE A 291 -2.29 -2.48 -21.88
N LEU A 292 -3.12 -2.61 -20.86
CA LEU A 292 -4.48 -2.05 -20.87
C LEU A 292 -4.54 -0.83 -19.98
N THR A 293 -5.20 0.21 -20.44
CA THR A 293 -5.45 1.43 -19.67
C THR A 293 -6.93 1.55 -19.38
N TYR A 294 -7.28 1.87 -18.14
CA TYR A 294 -8.65 2.18 -17.75
C TYR A 294 -8.74 3.63 -17.34
N ASP A 295 -9.64 4.37 -17.99
CA ASP A 295 -9.97 5.72 -17.61
C ASP A 295 -11.08 5.71 -16.56
N ILE A 296 -10.73 6.17 -15.35
CA ILE A 296 -11.64 6.20 -14.22
C ILE A 296 -12.83 7.14 -14.47
N SER A 297 -12.65 8.20 -15.27
CA SER A 297 -13.70 9.19 -15.56
C SER A 297 -14.75 8.65 -16.54
N THR A 298 -14.32 7.89 -17.55
CA THR A 298 -15.20 7.35 -18.59
C THR A 298 -15.66 5.92 -18.30
N ASN A 299 -15.10 5.25 -17.28
CA ASN A 299 -15.38 3.87 -16.92
C ASN A 299 -15.20 2.92 -18.12
N LYS A 300 -14.06 3.03 -18.81
CA LYS A 300 -13.75 2.22 -20.00
C LYS A 300 -12.31 1.75 -20.00
N TRP A 301 -12.14 0.50 -20.42
CA TRP A 301 -10.84 -0.06 -20.79
C TRP A 301 -10.51 0.29 -22.23
N SER A 302 -9.24 0.56 -22.49
CA SER A 302 -8.67 0.73 -23.81
C SER A 302 -7.32 0.03 -23.89
N ASN A 303 -6.94 -0.42 -25.08
CA ASN A 303 -5.59 -0.88 -25.31
C ASN A 303 -4.65 0.32 -25.33
N SER A 304 -3.54 0.22 -24.59
CA SER A 304 -2.48 1.23 -24.67
C SER A 304 -1.80 1.17 -26.04
N HIS A 305 -1.24 2.30 -26.46
CA HIS A 305 -0.32 2.34 -27.60
C HIS A 305 1.00 1.63 -27.30
N HIS A 306 1.36 1.52 -26.02
CA HIS A 306 2.57 0.86 -25.55
C HIS A 306 2.38 -0.65 -25.38
N LYS A 307 3.47 -1.40 -25.58
CA LYS A 307 3.56 -2.84 -25.32
C LYS A 307 4.79 -3.14 -24.50
N LEU A 308 4.70 -4.15 -23.64
CA LEU A 308 5.84 -4.65 -22.91
C LEU A 308 6.90 -5.21 -23.88
N PRO A 309 8.19 -5.18 -23.52
CA PRO A 309 9.25 -5.71 -24.37
C PRO A 309 9.10 -7.22 -24.67
N PHE A 310 8.44 -7.96 -23.79
CA PHE A 310 8.15 -9.40 -23.89
C PHE A 310 6.93 -9.76 -23.02
N GLY A 311 6.35 -10.93 -23.27
CA GLY A 311 5.25 -11.48 -22.48
C GLY A 311 5.70 -11.80 -21.06
N LEU A 312 5.06 -11.19 -20.07
CA LEU A 312 5.44 -11.30 -18.66
C LEU A 312 4.29 -11.84 -17.82
N VAL A 313 4.58 -12.78 -16.93
CA VAL A 313 3.62 -13.37 -15.97
C VAL A 313 4.24 -13.36 -14.58
N ASP A 314 3.47 -13.19 -13.49
CA ASP A 314 4.00 -13.21 -12.11
C ASP A 314 5.16 -12.21 -11.86
N THR A 315 5.22 -11.17 -12.68
CA THR A 315 6.14 -10.04 -12.47
C THR A 315 5.65 -9.18 -11.32
N CYS A 316 6.57 -8.55 -10.58
CA CYS A 316 6.20 -7.57 -9.58
C CYS A 316 6.39 -6.16 -10.14
N THR A 317 5.37 -5.33 -9.99
CA THR A 317 5.43 -3.91 -10.36
C THR A 317 5.32 -3.01 -9.15
N LEU A 318 6.01 -1.88 -9.19
CA LEU A 318 6.04 -0.89 -8.13
C LEU A 318 5.98 0.51 -8.73
N LEU A 319 5.01 1.32 -8.30
CA LEU A 319 4.93 2.73 -8.67
C LEU A 319 5.94 3.54 -7.85
N LEU A 320 6.89 4.16 -8.54
CA LEU A 320 7.82 5.14 -7.97
C LEU A 320 7.15 6.52 -8.01
N THR A 321 6.30 6.78 -7.01
CA THR A 321 5.46 7.99 -6.97
C THR A 321 6.24 9.30 -7.08
N HIS A 322 7.45 9.37 -6.53
CA HIS A 322 8.30 10.56 -6.62
C HIS A 322 8.93 10.79 -8.00
N LYS A 323 8.92 9.77 -8.88
CA LYS A 323 9.44 9.85 -10.25
C LYS A 323 8.37 9.75 -11.33
N GLY A 324 7.16 9.29 -10.98
CA GLY A 324 6.09 9.02 -11.95
C GLY A 324 6.35 7.78 -12.83
N LEU A 325 7.30 6.91 -12.43
CA LEU A 325 7.72 5.74 -13.20
C LEU A 325 7.22 4.45 -12.57
N VAL A 326 6.99 3.42 -13.39
CA VAL A 326 6.69 2.06 -12.90
C VAL A 326 7.93 1.19 -13.03
N MET A 327 8.37 0.60 -11.92
CA MET A 327 9.46 -0.36 -11.91
C MET A 327 8.92 -1.78 -12.01
N PHE A 328 9.52 -2.57 -12.90
CA PHE A 328 9.29 -4.00 -13.07
C PHE A 328 10.51 -4.74 -12.53
N ALA A 329 10.29 -5.86 -11.84
CA ALA A 329 11.36 -6.77 -11.46
C ALA A 329 10.89 -8.23 -11.48
N GLY A 330 11.67 -9.07 -12.14
CA GLY A 330 11.46 -10.50 -12.21
C GLY A 330 10.17 -10.89 -12.94
N GLY A 331 9.65 -12.06 -12.60
CA GLY A 331 8.52 -12.69 -13.28
C GLY A 331 8.95 -13.82 -14.21
N LEU A 332 7.97 -14.40 -14.89
CA LEU A 332 8.13 -15.46 -15.87
C LEU A 332 8.11 -14.86 -17.27
N GLU A 333 9.10 -15.26 -18.05
CA GLU A 333 9.25 -14.90 -19.46
C GLU A 333 9.14 -16.18 -20.31
N GLU A 334 8.48 -16.07 -21.45
CA GLU A 334 8.30 -17.17 -22.39
C GLU A 334 9.57 -17.36 -23.24
N TYR A 335 10.16 -18.55 -23.19
CA TYR A 335 11.34 -18.92 -23.96
C TYR A 335 11.08 -20.19 -24.77
N GLY A 336 10.55 -20.02 -25.98
CA GLY A 336 10.06 -21.13 -26.79
C GLY A 336 8.80 -21.73 -26.16
N ASP A 337 8.82 -23.03 -25.86
CA ASP A 337 7.69 -23.73 -25.22
C ASP A 337 7.78 -23.76 -23.67
N GLU A 338 8.79 -23.12 -23.08
CA GLU A 338 9.04 -23.11 -21.64
C GLU A 338 8.90 -21.72 -21.03
N MET A 339 8.31 -21.64 -19.82
CA MET A 339 8.31 -20.42 -19.00
C MET A 339 9.51 -20.43 -18.06
N ARG A 340 10.30 -19.35 -18.05
CA ARG A 340 11.51 -19.26 -17.23
C ARG A 340 11.51 -18.02 -16.33
N PRO A 341 11.98 -18.14 -15.08
CA PRO A 341 12.22 -16.98 -14.22
C PRO A 341 13.17 -15.98 -14.88
N SER A 342 12.80 -14.70 -14.84
CA SER A 342 13.54 -13.60 -15.44
C SER A 342 14.40 -12.90 -14.38
N ASP A 343 15.60 -12.47 -14.80
CA ASP A 343 16.47 -11.57 -14.03
C ASP A 343 16.29 -10.10 -14.46
N CYS A 344 15.33 -9.82 -15.33
CA CYS A 344 15.11 -8.49 -15.87
C CYS A 344 14.51 -7.55 -14.81
N ALA A 345 15.04 -6.33 -14.80
CA ALA A 345 14.46 -5.19 -14.12
C ALA A 345 14.46 -4.01 -15.08
N PHE A 346 13.35 -3.27 -15.17
CA PHE A 346 13.24 -2.13 -16.06
C PHE A 346 12.23 -1.11 -15.52
N LEU A 347 12.34 0.12 -16.01
CA LEU A 347 11.41 1.20 -15.73
C LEU A 347 10.52 1.43 -16.94
N TYR A 348 9.26 1.76 -16.67
CA TYR A 348 8.28 2.20 -17.65
C TYR A 348 7.86 3.64 -17.34
N ASP A 349 7.95 4.50 -18.36
CA ASP A 349 7.41 5.85 -18.34
C ASP A 349 6.09 5.89 -19.14
N PRO A 350 4.95 6.19 -18.49
CA PRO A 350 3.67 6.26 -19.18
C PRO A 350 3.49 7.53 -20.02
N ILE A 351 4.30 8.57 -19.81
CA ILE A 351 4.18 9.89 -20.47
C ILE A 351 5.05 9.93 -21.73
N GLU A 352 6.13 9.15 -21.77
CA GLU A 352 7.06 9.11 -22.90
C GLU A 352 6.42 8.45 -24.13
N GLU A 353 6.26 9.20 -25.21
CA GLU A 353 5.60 8.74 -26.45
C GLU A 353 6.59 8.38 -27.58
N ASP A 354 7.87 8.74 -27.45
CA ASP A 354 8.90 8.59 -28.51
C ASP A 354 9.48 7.17 -28.63
N GLY A 355 8.86 6.17 -28.00
CA GLY A 355 9.30 4.77 -28.04
C GLY A 355 10.49 4.43 -27.13
N GLU A 356 10.98 5.39 -26.34
CA GLU A 356 11.95 5.17 -25.24
C GLU A 356 11.27 5.03 -23.87
N ASN A 357 9.99 4.62 -23.87
CA ASN A 357 9.18 4.42 -22.67
C ASN A 357 9.68 3.30 -21.74
N PHE A 358 10.58 2.42 -22.20
CA PHE A 358 11.19 1.38 -21.37
C PHE A 358 12.70 1.57 -21.22
N LYS A 359 13.15 1.63 -19.96
CA LYS A 359 14.58 1.73 -19.61
C LYS A 359 15.01 0.53 -18.78
N PHE A 360 15.87 -0.31 -19.35
CA PHE A 360 16.45 -1.45 -18.64
C PHE A 360 17.40 -1.01 -17.53
N LEU A 361 17.24 -1.64 -16.37
CA LEU A 361 18.10 -1.50 -15.21
C LEU A 361 19.10 -2.69 -15.17
N PRO A 362 20.13 -2.62 -14.31
CA PRO A 362 20.96 -3.78 -14.03
C PRO A 362 20.13 -4.99 -13.64
N LYS A 363 20.48 -6.14 -14.23
CA LYS A 363 19.87 -7.44 -13.95
C LYS A 363 19.87 -7.74 -12.46
N LEU A 364 18.81 -8.42 -12.02
CA LEU A 364 18.70 -8.97 -10.69
C LEU A 364 19.87 -9.92 -10.40
N PRO A 365 20.38 -9.99 -9.16
CA PRO A 365 21.46 -10.92 -8.81
C PRO A 365 21.09 -12.39 -9.04
N THR A 366 19.81 -12.71 -9.01
CA THR A 366 19.24 -14.04 -9.27
C THR A 366 17.91 -13.88 -10.02
N PRO A 367 17.61 -14.75 -11.01
CA PRO A 367 16.29 -14.80 -11.64
C PRO A 367 15.23 -15.22 -10.61
N LEU A 368 14.15 -14.44 -10.49
CA LEU A 368 13.13 -14.62 -9.44
C LEU A 368 11.72 -14.35 -9.97
N ILE A 369 10.75 -15.11 -9.46
CA ILE A 369 9.31 -14.92 -9.71
C ILE A 369 8.58 -14.57 -8.41
N SER A 370 7.44 -13.88 -8.52
CA SER A 370 6.58 -13.52 -7.38
C SER A 370 7.34 -12.86 -6.22
N VAL A 371 8.27 -11.96 -6.58
CA VAL A 371 9.04 -11.15 -5.61
C VAL A 371 8.15 -10.08 -4.97
N ALA A 372 8.54 -9.59 -3.81
CA ALA A 372 7.90 -8.45 -3.18
C ALA A 372 8.80 -7.20 -3.29
N LEU A 373 8.29 -6.12 -3.88
CA LEU A 373 9.01 -4.84 -4.03
C LEU A 373 8.52 -3.78 -3.04
N ALA A 374 9.43 -2.95 -2.53
CA ALA A 374 9.08 -1.81 -1.68
C ALA A 374 10.01 -0.61 -1.93
N CYS A 375 9.47 0.60 -2.07
CA CYS A 375 10.26 1.82 -2.28
C CYS A 375 10.52 2.56 -0.96
N ASP A 376 11.76 2.93 -0.69
CA ASP A 376 12.12 3.98 0.28
C ASP A 376 12.43 5.26 -0.48
N THR A 377 11.46 6.18 -0.48
CA THR A 377 11.51 7.44 -1.23
C THR A 377 12.54 8.43 -0.67
N VAL A 378 12.97 8.26 0.58
CA VAL A 378 13.91 9.19 1.24
C VAL A 378 15.34 8.95 0.76
N GLU A 379 15.77 7.69 0.69
CA GLU A 379 17.12 7.31 0.25
C GLU A 379 17.18 6.96 -1.25
N ASP A 380 16.07 7.14 -1.97
CA ASP A 380 15.91 6.78 -3.39
C ASP A 380 16.39 5.36 -3.69
N GLN A 381 15.80 4.39 -2.99
CA GLN A 381 16.14 2.98 -3.10
C GLN A 381 14.91 2.07 -3.13
N VAL A 382 15.03 0.93 -3.80
CA VAL A 382 13.99 -0.10 -3.88
C VAL A 382 14.49 -1.39 -3.26
N PHE A 383 13.69 -1.99 -2.39
CA PHE A 383 13.94 -3.30 -1.81
C PHE A 383 13.23 -4.37 -2.61
N LEU A 384 13.91 -5.48 -2.84
CA LEU A 384 13.37 -6.72 -3.39
C LEU A 384 13.50 -7.79 -2.32
N CYS A 385 12.36 -8.36 -1.91
CA CYS A 385 12.27 -9.32 -0.81
C CYS A 385 11.77 -10.67 -1.30
N GLY A 386 12.52 -11.73 -1.02
CA GLY A 386 12.11 -13.11 -1.27
C GLY A 386 11.99 -13.45 -2.76
N GLY A 387 10.96 -14.23 -3.09
CA GLY A 387 10.69 -14.74 -4.44
C GLY A 387 11.13 -16.19 -4.62
N ARG A 388 10.76 -16.76 -5.77
CA ARG A 388 11.04 -18.17 -6.10
C ARG A 388 11.94 -18.26 -7.33
N MET A 389 12.86 -19.21 -7.33
CA MET A 389 13.91 -19.38 -8.35
C MET A 389 13.54 -20.40 -9.45
N SER A 390 12.48 -21.18 -9.26
CA SER A 390 12.01 -22.20 -10.19
C SER A 390 10.49 -22.28 -10.18
N MET A 391 9.89 -22.56 -11.33
CA MET A 391 8.45 -22.75 -11.46
C MET A 391 7.99 -24.12 -10.95
N TYR A 392 8.82 -25.16 -11.14
CA TYR A 392 8.50 -26.57 -10.88
C TYR A 392 9.27 -27.16 -9.69
N GLY A 393 10.17 -26.40 -9.07
CA GLY A 393 11.03 -26.90 -8.00
C GLY A 393 10.26 -27.11 -6.69
N SER A 394 10.41 -28.29 -6.10
CA SER A 394 9.81 -28.70 -4.81
C SER A 394 10.80 -28.59 -3.65
N GLU A 395 12.00 -28.00 -3.87
CA GLU A 395 13.07 -27.97 -2.89
C GLU A 395 13.02 -26.68 -2.05
N ILE A 396 13.42 -26.78 -0.78
CA ILE A 396 13.50 -25.63 0.15
C ILE A 396 14.37 -24.51 -0.39
N ASN A 397 15.42 -24.87 -1.14
CA ASN A 397 16.36 -23.92 -1.72
C ASN A 397 15.80 -23.12 -2.90
N ASP A 398 14.63 -23.50 -3.43
CA ASP A 398 13.98 -22.77 -4.53
C ASP A 398 13.33 -21.46 -4.07
N ILE A 399 13.07 -21.32 -2.77
CA ILE A 399 12.49 -20.09 -2.21
C ILE A 399 13.61 -19.23 -1.61
N SER A 400 13.71 -18.00 -2.11
CA SER A 400 14.67 -17.03 -1.61
C SER A 400 14.20 -16.44 -0.28
N ASN A 401 15.13 -16.34 0.68
CA ASN A 401 15.00 -15.47 1.84
C ASN A 401 15.84 -14.19 1.70
N LYS A 402 16.49 -13.96 0.56
CA LYS A 402 17.39 -12.81 0.41
C LYS A 402 16.60 -11.52 0.24
N VAL A 403 17.12 -10.44 0.83
CA VAL A 403 16.61 -9.08 0.61
C VAL A 403 17.69 -8.26 -0.05
N PHE A 404 17.41 -7.81 -1.26
CA PHE A 404 18.27 -6.94 -2.04
C PHE A 404 17.76 -5.50 -2.01
N SER A 405 18.68 -4.55 -2.08
CA SER A 405 18.39 -3.12 -2.25
C SER A 405 19.05 -2.64 -3.53
N PHE A 406 18.25 -1.99 -4.37
CA PHE A 406 18.69 -1.26 -5.55
C PHE A 406 18.71 0.24 -5.24
N LYS A 407 19.88 0.87 -5.41
CA LYS A 407 20.01 2.33 -5.28
C LYS A 407 20.12 2.97 -6.64
N PHE A 408 19.27 3.95 -6.93
CA PHE A 408 19.31 4.67 -8.21
C PHE A 408 20.61 5.48 -8.39
N SER A 409 21.21 5.95 -7.29
CA SER A 409 22.47 6.71 -7.31
C SER A 409 23.67 5.90 -7.77
N THR A 410 23.75 4.63 -7.37
CA THR A 410 24.85 3.72 -7.74
C THR A 410 24.51 2.81 -8.89
N ASN A 411 23.22 2.73 -9.27
CA ASN A 411 22.70 1.81 -10.28
C ASN A 411 23.20 0.37 -10.04
N CYS A 412 23.07 -0.13 -8.82
CA CYS A 412 23.58 -1.43 -8.40
C CYS A 412 22.64 -2.10 -7.40
N TRP A 413 22.52 -3.42 -7.51
CA TRP A 413 21.87 -4.28 -6.52
C TRP A 413 22.87 -4.69 -5.43
N THR A 414 22.43 -4.62 -4.17
CA THR A 414 23.23 -5.03 -3.01
C THR A 414 22.38 -5.86 -2.05
N GLN A 415 22.90 -6.97 -1.54
CA GLN A 415 22.19 -7.74 -0.51
C GLN A 415 22.35 -7.01 0.84
N VAL A 416 21.23 -6.66 1.47
CA VAL A 416 21.21 -5.85 2.70
C VAL A 416 20.86 -6.65 3.95
N THR A 417 19.99 -7.66 3.82
CA THR A 417 19.57 -8.54 4.91
C THR A 417 18.99 -9.84 4.35
N VAL A 418 18.54 -10.73 5.24
CA VAL A 418 17.77 -11.94 4.91
C VAL A 418 16.47 -11.96 5.73
N LEU A 419 15.44 -12.59 5.18
CA LEU A 419 14.21 -12.99 5.88
C LEU A 419 14.52 -14.22 6.74
N ASP A 420 13.87 -14.32 7.89
CA ASP A 420 13.95 -15.52 8.74
C ASP A 420 13.23 -16.69 8.06
N PHE A 421 12.17 -16.37 7.32
CA PHE A 421 11.40 -17.35 6.55
C PHE A 421 11.52 -17.06 5.04
N PRO A 422 12.08 -17.99 4.24
CA PRO A 422 12.04 -17.88 2.79
C PRO A 422 10.59 -17.85 2.33
N ARG A 423 10.25 -16.90 1.46
CA ARG A 423 8.87 -16.74 0.98
C ARG A 423 8.77 -16.14 -0.42
N TYR A 424 7.72 -16.50 -1.15
CA TYR A 424 7.32 -15.88 -2.42
C TYR A 424 5.84 -15.49 -2.38
N SER A 425 5.37 -14.69 -3.34
CA SER A 425 4.02 -14.10 -3.36
C SER A 425 3.70 -13.33 -2.07
N ALA A 426 4.74 -12.74 -1.46
CA ALA A 426 4.61 -11.88 -0.29
C ALA A 426 4.27 -10.45 -0.72
N PHE A 427 3.80 -9.65 0.24
CA PHE A 427 3.62 -8.22 0.05
C PHE A 427 4.64 -7.47 0.91
N SER A 428 5.31 -6.49 0.31
CA SER A 428 6.28 -5.66 1.02
C SER A 428 5.97 -4.18 0.82
N PHE A 429 6.23 -3.39 1.85
CA PHE A 429 6.04 -1.95 1.78
C PHE A 429 6.93 -1.23 2.78
N VAL A 430 7.22 0.03 2.49
CA VAL A 430 7.86 0.94 3.45
C VAL A 430 6.78 1.86 4.02
N LEU A 431 6.58 1.81 5.32
CA LEU A 431 5.72 2.73 6.05
C LEU A 431 6.57 3.57 6.99
N TYR A 432 6.57 4.89 6.77
CA TYR A 432 7.44 5.85 7.42
C TYR A 432 8.93 5.51 7.25
N ASP A 433 9.55 4.84 8.22
CA ASP A 433 10.97 4.44 8.23
C ASP A 433 11.18 2.96 8.51
N LYS A 434 10.13 2.17 8.31
CA LYS A 434 10.12 0.73 8.53
C LYS A 434 9.76 0.01 7.24
N LEU A 435 10.57 -0.98 6.89
CA LEU A 435 10.26 -1.95 5.85
C LEU A 435 9.47 -3.10 6.49
N TYR A 436 8.34 -3.47 5.90
CA TYR A 436 7.54 -4.62 6.29
C TYR A 436 7.45 -5.62 5.15
N VAL A 437 7.47 -6.91 5.50
CA VAL A 437 7.19 -8.03 4.60
C VAL A 437 6.13 -8.90 5.28
N ILE A 438 4.97 -9.00 4.64
CA ILE A 438 3.80 -9.72 5.13
C ILE A 438 3.39 -10.78 4.12
N GLY A 439 2.73 -11.85 4.58
CA GLY A 439 2.17 -12.80 3.63
C GLY A 439 3.21 -13.74 3.01
N GLY A 440 2.75 -14.35 1.92
CA GLY A 440 3.53 -15.22 1.08
C GLY A 440 3.41 -16.69 1.44
N ILE A 441 4.11 -17.50 0.67
CA ILE A 441 4.12 -18.95 0.75
C ILE A 441 5.54 -19.39 1.09
N THR A 442 5.67 -20.29 2.06
CA THR A 442 6.93 -20.87 2.56
C THR A 442 6.85 -22.41 2.58
N VAL A 443 7.88 -23.10 3.06
CA VAL A 443 7.96 -24.58 3.05
C VAL A 443 7.67 -25.20 4.43
N ASP A 444 6.98 -26.35 4.46
CA ASP A 444 6.56 -27.08 5.68
C ASP A 444 7.68 -27.29 6.70
N GLU A 445 8.85 -27.75 6.23
CA GLU A 445 9.99 -28.10 7.10
C GLU A 445 10.49 -26.89 7.91
N VAL A 446 10.34 -25.67 7.39
CA VAL A 446 10.69 -24.45 8.10
C VAL A 446 9.68 -24.16 9.21
N ILE A 447 8.38 -24.34 8.95
CA ILE A 447 7.31 -24.09 9.93
C ILE A 447 7.40 -25.08 11.11
N GLU A 448 7.63 -26.37 10.84
CA GLU A 448 7.71 -27.42 11.87
C GLU A 448 8.96 -27.29 12.76
N ASN A 449 10.13 -27.00 12.15
CA ASN A 449 11.36 -26.73 12.89
C ASN A 449 11.27 -25.46 13.75
N THR A 450 10.51 -24.46 13.30
CA THR A 450 10.33 -23.22 14.07
C THR A 450 9.32 -23.41 15.20
N SER A 451 8.22 -24.13 14.96
CA SER A 451 7.22 -24.48 15.98
C SER A 451 7.85 -25.24 17.14
N SER A 452 8.72 -26.20 16.83
CA SER A 452 9.49 -26.97 17.81
C SER A 452 10.55 -26.11 18.54
N SER A 453 11.23 -25.19 17.85
CA SER A 453 12.19 -24.26 18.49
C SER A 453 11.54 -23.18 19.37
N LEU A 454 10.35 -22.69 18.98
CA LEU A 454 9.54 -21.74 19.74
C LEU A 454 8.94 -22.42 20.97
N LEU A 455 8.45 -23.66 20.85
CA LEU A 455 8.04 -24.48 21.99
C LEU A 455 9.22 -24.75 22.94
N ALA A 456 10.40 -25.10 22.41
CA ALA A 456 11.60 -25.34 23.23
C ALA A 456 12.09 -24.07 23.96
N SER A 457 11.97 -22.90 23.34
CA SER A 457 12.34 -21.62 23.97
C SER A 457 11.29 -21.12 24.97
N LEU A 458 10.01 -21.50 24.81
CA LEU A 458 8.93 -21.23 25.77
C LEU A 458 8.98 -22.14 27.01
N ILE A 459 9.50 -23.38 26.87
CA ILE A 459 9.64 -24.34 27.97
C ILE A 459 10.79 -23.96 28.93
N ASN A 460 11.77 -23.17 28.47
CA ASN A 460 12.98 -22.83 29.25
C ASN A 460 12.83 -21.65 30.25
N ILE A 461 11.63 -21.35 30.75
CA ILE A 461 11.46 -20.28 31.76
C ILE A 461 11.05 -20.76 33.16
N ASP A 462 10.53 -21.97 33.36
CA ASP A 462 10.30 -22.44 34.73
C ASP A 462 10.36 -23.97 34.80
N SER A 463 11.48 -24.51 35.29
CA SER A 463 11.48 -25.53 36.36
C SER A 463 12.89 -26.07 36.61
N ASP A 464 13.32 -25.85 37.85
CA ASP A 464 14.30 -26.64 38.57
C ASP A 464 14.12 -28.16 38.37
N ASP A 465 15.24 -28.84 38.45
CA ASP A 465 15.45 -30.22 38.88
C ASP A 465 14.21 -31.12 39.01
N SER A 466 14.10 -32.03 38.04
CA SER A 466 13.76 -33.46 38.18
C SER A 466 12.77 -33.90 37.11
N LEU A 467 13.27 -34.64 36.12
CA LEU A 467 12.64 -35.79 35.45
C LEU A 467 13.51 -36.21 34.26
N ALA A 468 14.71 -36.71 34.58
CA ALA A 468 15.40 -37.64 33.70
C ALA A 468 14.54 -38.92 33.60
N ASN A 469 13.85 -39.11 32.48
CA ASN A 469 13.59 -40.40 31.80
C ASN A 469 12.35 -40.32 30.91
N ARG A 470 12.56 -39.99 29.63
CA ARG A 470 11.85 -40.58 28.48
C ARG A 470 12.48 -40.07 27.18
N GLN A 471 13.70 -40.53 26.92
CA GLN A 471 14.18 -40.65 25.54
C GLN A 471 13.59 -41.94 24.98
N GLN A 472 12.68 -41.84 24.02
CA GLN A 472 12.43 -42.93 23.07
C GLN A 472 12.56 -42.37 21.65
N THR A 473 13.64 -42.83 21.04
CA THR A 473 14.08 -42.77 19.65
C THR A 473 12.96 -42.97 18.62
N LEU A 474 12.80 -42.01 17.71
CA LEU A 474 12.24 -42.21 16.37
C LEU A 474 13.40 -42.05 15.38
N THR A 475 13.77 -43.16 14.74
CA THR A 475 14.93 -43.29 13.84
C THR A 475 14.60 -42.82 12.42
N THR A 476 15.60 -42.23 11.77
CA THR A 476 15.69 -41.67 10.41
C THR A 476 15.38 -42.61 9.24
N ASP A 477 14.79 -43.78 9.46
CA ASP A 477 14.61 -44.82 8.44
C ASP A 477 13.18 -44.93 7.89
N THR A 478 12.20 -44.22 8.45
CA THR A 478 10.83 -44.17 7.92
C THR A 478 10.62 -43.12 6.82
N VAL A 479 11.48 -42.11 6.72
CA VAL A 479 11.35 -41.03 5.71
C VAL A 479 11.86 -41.46 4.32
N ARG A 480 12.83 -42.40 4.25
CA ARG A 480 13.40 -42.85 2.97
C ARG A 480 12.52 -43.83 2.17
N ASN A 481 11.54 -44.46 2.80
CA ASN A 481 10.69 -45.46 2.13
C ASN A 481 9.45 -44.87 1.42
N ILE A 482 9.19 -43.57 1.57
CA ILE A 482 8.08 -42.89 0.86
C ILE A 482 8.53 -42.40 -0.53
N THR A 483 9.82 -42.14 -0.71
CA THR A 483 10.37 -41.60 -1.96
C THR A 483 10.59 -42.61 -3.08
N SER A 484 10.52 -43.93 -2.83
CA SER A 484 10.76 -44.95 -3.87
C SER A 484 9.53 -45.41 -4.64
N ASN A 485 8.31 -45.11 -4.17
CA ASN A 485 7.08 -45.60 -4.81
C ASN A 485 6.37 -44.59 -5.73
N LEU A 486 6.94 -43.39 -5.93
CA LEU A 486 6.38 -42.36 -6.82
C LEU A 486 7.00 -42.35 -8.22
N LEU A 487 7.98 -43.22 -8.49
CA LEU A 487 8.73 -43.24 -9.75
C LEU A 487 8.22 -44.23 -10.81
N GLU A 488 7.12 -44.98 -10.57
CA GLU A 488 6.60 -45.97 -11.52
C GLU A 488 5.28 -45.60 -12.22
N GLN A 489 4.78 -44.36 -12.11
CA GLN A 489 3.51 -43.96 -12.74
C GLN A 489 3.62 -42.98 -13.92
N PHE A 490 4.76 -42.94 -14.63
CA PHE A 490 4.87 -42.17 -15.87
C PHE A 490 4.96 -43.09 -17.09
N SER A 491 3.79 -43.51 -17.59
CA SER A 491 3.63 -44.02 -18.94
C SER A 491 2.20 -43.74 -19.41
N PHE A 492 2.11 -43.16 -20.61
CA PHE A 492 0.94 -42.71 -21.36
C PHE A 492 0.55 -41.24 -21.19
N GLY A 493 0.64 -40.53 -22.32
CA GLY A 493 0.50 -39.10 -22.43
C GLY A 493 -0.95 -38.65 -22.36
N ASP A 494 -1.18 -37.74 -21.42
CA ASP A 494 -2.12 -36.63 -21.48
C ASP A 494 -1.45 -35.51 -20.68
N TYR A 495 -1.34 -34.30 -21.23
CA TYR A 495 -0.74 -33.16 -20.55
C TYR A 495 -1.64 -32.74 -19.39
N ILE A 496 -1.41 -33.30 -18.20
CA ILE A 496 -2.03 -32.87 -16.95
C ILE A 496 -1.22 -31.70 -16.39
N ARG A 497 -1.85 -30.53 -16.28
CA ARG A 497 -1.32 -29.31 -15.66
C ARG A 497 -0.80 -29.66 -14.26
N PRO A 498 0.44 -29.30 -13.87
CA PRO A 498 0.95 -29.67 -12.56
C PRO A 498 0.14 -28.96 -11.48
N ASN A 499 -0.54 -29.75 -10.65
CA ASN A 499 -1.21 -29.31 -9.44
C ASN A 499 -0.13 -28.75 -8.49
N ILE A 500 -0.05 -27.42 -8.36
CA ILE A 500 0.96 -26.70 -7.55
C ILE A 500 0.85 -27.03 -6.05
N LEU A 501 -0.17 -27.79 -5.63
CA LEU A 501 -0.46 -28.16 -4.25
C LEU A 501 0.00 -29.58 -3.84
N GLN A 502 0.69 -30.32 -4.71
CA GLN A 502 1.31 -31.61 -4.32
C GLN A 502 2.84 -31.51 -4.19
N ALA A 503 3.32 -30.66 -3.27
CA ALA A 503 4.69 -30.59 -2.72
C ALA A 503 4.76 -29.39 -1.73
N PRO A 504 5.68 -29.37 -0.74
CA PRO A 504 5.40 -29.02 0.67
C PRO A 504 5.33 -27.51 0.97
N PHE A 505 4.35 -26.79 0.41
CA PHE A 505 4.22 -25.34 0.57
C PHE A 505 3.02 -24.93 1.43
N ARG A 506 3.21 -23.99 2.36
CA ARG A 506 2.17 -23.46 3.27
C ARG A 506 2.17 -21.93 3.37
N PRO A 507 1.04 -21.31 3.77
CA PRO A 507 1.00 -19.87 4.04
C PRO A 507 2.01 -19.48 5.12
N CYS A 508 2.78 -18.42 4.84
CA CYS A 508 3.81 -17.93 5.76
C CYS A 508 3.21 -16.93 6.74
N HIS A 509 2.77 -17.38 7.91
CA HIS A 509 2.01 -16.56 8.86
C HIS A 509 2.79 -15.45 9.60
N PHE A 510 4.03 -15.17 9.21
CA PHE A 510 4.92 -14.28 9.93
C PHE A 510 5.02 -12.92 9.25
N THR A 511 4.82 -11.85 10.01
CA THR A 511 5.22 -10.51 9.58
C THR A 511 6.65 -10.25 10.04
N GLU A 512 7.51 -9.85 9.11
CA GLU A 512 8.87 -9.41 9.41
C GLU A 512 9.03 -7.92 9.11
N GLY A 513 9.85 -7.23 9.89
CA GLY A 513 10.09 -5.81 9.66
C GLY A 513 11.46 -5.34 10.10
N TRP A 514 11.94 -4.29 9.44
CA TRP A 514 13.24 -3.66 9.68
C TRP A 514 13.11 -2.16 9.81
N GLN A 515 13.77 -1.61 10.82
CA GLN A 515 14.01 -0.19 10.98
C GLN A 515 15.11 0.25 10.01
N LEU A 516 14.80 1.12 9.06
CA LEU A 516 15.74 1.58 8.04
C LEU A 516 16.71 2.63 8.59
N ARG A 517 16.24 3.50 9.48
CA ARG A 517 16.99 4.62 10.06
C ARG A 517 17.10 4.48 11.57
N SER A 518 18.31 4.60 12.13
CA SER A 518 18.48 4.61 13.59
C SER A 518 18.08 5.95 14.17
N SER A 519 17.18 5.98 15.15
CA SER A 519 17.05 7.15 16.03
C SER A 519 18.37 7.31 16.79
N GLN A 520 19.17 8.30 16.43
CA GLN A 520 20.14 8.81 17.39
C GLN A 520 19.31 9.41 18.52
N SER A 521 19.15 8.66 19.61
CA SER A 521 18.74 9.25 20.88
C SER A 521 19.81 10.28 21.21
N SER A 522 19.39 11.54 21.29
CA SER A 522 20.14 12.64 21.86
C SER A 522 20.41 12.35 23.34
N SER A 523 21.38 11.47 23.59
CA SER A 523 22.10 11.42 24.85
C SER A 523 23.14 12.52 24.78
N ILE A 524 22.72 13.74 25.12
CA ILE A 524 23.64 14.81 25.52
C ILE A 524 24.25 14.36 26.84
N MET A 525 25.26 13.51 26.76
CA MET A 525 26.23 13.34 27.83
C MET A 525 27.29 14.43 27.64
N LEU A 526 27.30 15.39 28.56
CA LEU A 526 28.37 16.36 28.74
C LEU A 526 29.70 15.60 28.90
N ALA A 527 30.45 15.46 27.81
CA ALA A 527 31.83 15.00 27.83
C ALA A 527 32.73 16.19 27.51
N SER A 528 33.49 16.59 28.52
CA SER A 528 34.50 17.64 28.52
C SER A 528 35.58 17.43 27.43
N THR A 529 35.84 18.51 26.70
CA THR A 529 37.13 18.90 26.09
C THR A 529 38.18 17.81 25.86
N SER A 530 38.32 17.39 24.61
CA SER A 530 39.63 17.33 23.94
C SER A 530 39.43 17.29 22.43
N SER A 531 40.14 18.20 21.76
CA SER A 531 40.29 18.27 20.31
C SER A 531 40.96 17.00 19.81
N ASP A 532 40.36 16.31 18.83
CA ASP A 532 41.05 15.80 17.65
C ASP A 532 40.08 15.14 16.65
N ASN A 533 40.14 15.66 15.41
CA ASN A 533 39.82 15.04 14.12
C ASN A 533 38.65 14.03 14.02
N PHE A 534 37.47 14.52 13.58
CA PHE A 534 36.42 13.67 13.02
C PHE A 534 36.41 13.74 11.49
N TYR A 535 37.02 12.76 10.84
CA TYR A 535 36.51 12.25 9.58
C TYR A 535 35.22 11.50 9.89
N THR A 536 34.06 12.07 9.59
CA THR A 536 32.78 11.35 9.65
C THR A 536 32.72 10.38 8.48
N SER A 537 33.20 9.15 8.69
CA SER A 537 32.82 8.02 7.84
C SER A 537 31.31 7.81 7.98
N SER A 538 30.55 8.00 6.90
CA SER A 538 29.14 7.62 6.82
C SER A 538 29.03 6.11 6.88
N THR A 539 29.06 5.54 8.08
CA THR A 539 28.76 4.13 8.29
C THR A 539 27.31 3.91 7.88
N GLN A 540 27.11 3.31 6.70
CA GLN A 540 25.80 2.86 6.23
C GLN A 540 25.13 2.05 7.34
N SER A 541 24.05 2.57 7.92
CA SER A 541 23.27 1.81 8.90
C SER A 541 22.58 0.68 8.15
N ARG A 542 23.05 -0.56 8.32
CA ARG A 542 22.29 -1.74 7.88
C ARG A 542 20.90 -1.71 8.56
N PRO A 543 19.81 -2.07 7.84
CA PRO A 543 18.49 -2.12 8.44
C PRO A 543 18.49 -2.94 9.72
N LYS A 544 18.00 -2.36 10.82
CA LYS A 544 17.96 -3.03 12.12
C LYS A 544 16.63 -3.75 12.27
N ARG A 545 16.64 -5.06 12.49
CA ARG A 545 15.43 -5.88 12.64
C ARG A 545 14.54 -5.34 13.78
N LEU A 546 13.24 -5.23 13.52
CA LEU A 546 12.22 -4.90 14.51
C LEU A 546 11.88 -6.14 15.33
N LYS A 547 11.73 -5.97 16.65
CA LYS A 547 11.12 -7.00 17.50
C LYS A 547 9.61 -6.87 17.38
N LEU A 548 9.04 -7.52 16.37
CA LEU A 548 7.59 -7.66 16.27
C LEU A 548 7.15 -8.81 17.19
N SER A 549 6.06 -8.61 17.92
CA SER A 549 5.46 -9.71 18.66
C SER A 549 4.99 -10.75 17.64
N LEU A 550 5.47 -11.99 17.79
CA LEU A 550 4.84 -13.15 17.13
C LEU A 550 3.35 -13.07 17.44
N ALA A 551 2.53 -12.91 16.40
CA ALA A 551 1.10 -12.88 16.58
C ALA A 551 0.70 -14.17 17.31
N ARG A 552 0.20 -14.01 18.53
CA ARG A 552 -0.12 -15.17 19.39
C ARG A 552 -1.27 -15.92 18.75
N TYR A 553 -1.12 -17.23 18.60
CA TYR A 553 -2.17 -18.20 18.24
C TYR A 553 -3.35 -18.26 19.23
N ASN A 554 -3.48 -17.30 20.16
CA ASN A 554 -4.54 -17.31 21.15
C ASN A 554 -5.70 -16.44 20.64
N ASN A 555 -6.75 -17.13 20.17
CA ASN A 555 -8.14 -16.68 19.93
C ASN A 555 -8.62 -16.57 18.48
N HIS A 556 -8.22 -17.48 17.58
CA HIS A 556 -8.89 -17.69 16.27
C HIS A 556 -9.07 -16.42 15.39
N LEU A 557 -8.33 -15.34 15.64
CA LEU A 557 -8.26 -14.16 14.79
C LEU A 557 -7.11 -14.37 13.80
N PRO A 558 -7.30 -14.16 12.49
CA PRO A 558 -6.24 -14.38 11.53
C PRO A 558 -5.12 -13.37 11.78
N VAL A 559 -3.95 -13.91 12.12
CA VAL A 559 -2.67 -13.29 11.81
C VAL A 559 -2.72 -12.96 10.32
N ILE A 560 -2.39 -11.73 9.92
CA ILE A 560 -2.23 -11.33 8.50
C ILE A 560 -1.56 -12.47 7.79
N THR A 561 -2.25 -13.23 6.93
CA THR A 561 -1.70 -14.19 5.95
C THR A 561 -2.72 -15.18 5.45
N ARG A 562 -3.09 -15.03 4.19
CA ARG A 562 -3.58 -16.12 3.35
C ARG A 562 -2.61 -16.30 2.20
N CYS A 563 -2.47 -17.52 1.70
CA CYS A 563 -1.77 -17.75 0.45
C CYS A 563 -2.44 -16.93 -0.64
N TYR A 564 -1.67 -16.32 -1.54
CA TYR A 564 -2.21 -15.58 -2.68
C TYR A 564 -3.16 -14.42 -2.35
N ALA A 565 -3.24 -13.99 -1.09
CA ALA A 565 -3.92 -12.74 -0.76
C ALA A 565 -3.12 -11.58 -1.34
N VAL A 566 -3.84 -10.65 -1.97
CA VAL A 566 -3.24 -9.46 -2.55
C VAL A 566 -3.51 -8.31 -1.60
N TYR A 567 -2.47 -7.54 -1.33
CA TYR A 567 -2.54 -6.43 -0.40
C TYR A 567 -2.31 -5.11 -1.13
N CYS A 568 -2.92 -4.05 -0.62
CA CYS A 568 -2.63 -2.70 -1.06
C CYS A 568 -2.61 -1.74 0.13
N ILE A 569 -1.96 -0.60 -0.07
CA ILE A 569 -1.97 0.51 0.90
C ILE A 569 -2.88 1.59 0.35
N ALA A 570 -3.85 1.99 1.17
CA ALA A 570 -4.77 3.07 0.81
C ALA A 570 -5.01 4.00 2.01
N PRO A 571 -5.42 5.26 1.77
CA PRO A 571 -5.80 6.17 2.83
C PRO A 571 -6.92 5.59 3.68
N TYR A 572 -6.83 5.80 5.00
CA TYR A 572 -7.93 5.49 5.89
C TYR A 572 -8.73 6.75 6.20
N LEU A 573 -9.84 6.91 5.48
CA LEU A 573 -10.82 7.95 5.77
C LEU A 573 -11.60 7.50 6.99
N ASN A 574 -11.39 8.19 8.10
CA ASN A 574 -11.95 7.87 9.40
C ASN A 574 -13.45 8.27 9.43
N CYS A 575 -14.27 7.76 8.50
CA CYS A 575 -15.67 8.09 8.38
C CYS A 575 -16.42 7.54 9.59
N ILE A 576 -16.59 8.38 10.61
CA ILE A 576 -17.50 8.14 11.72
C ILE A 576 -18.89 8.04 11.09
N LYS A 577 -19.48 6.84 11.13
CA LYS A 577 -20.89 6.62 10.79
C LYS A 577 -21.82 7.30 11.78
#